data_AF-A0AAW1XUF4-F1
#
_entry.id   AF-A0AAW1XUF4-F1
#
_cell.length_a   1.000
_cell.length_b   1.000
_cell.length_c   1.000
_cell.angle_alpha   90.00
_cell.angle_beta   90.00
_cell.angle_gamma   90.00
#
_symmetry.space_group_name_H-M   'P 1'
#
loop_
_entity.id
_entity.type
_entity.pdbx_description
1 polymer ?
#
loop_
_entity_poly.entity_id
_entity_poly.type
_entity_poly.pdbx_seq_one_letter_code
_entity_poly.pdbx_strand_id
1 'polypeptide(L)'
;MVYNEVVAFERRNRDWRRVQYEDQVRNNPLDYKTWRAYITLEEDGAAAANKQRMRGLYGRAIANVPPTPDQDEKHYWRRYVDLWVRYGLYEEARGGGDAARQVYRRCLNLIPHHKFSFGKVWLLAATLELRQRNLKGARSILRTGIRKAPKFKIFNGAEAWECESVSGTGEFDRTRQLYERILDWSKRPRVWISYARFEAQENHSIQHARMVFSRAVEYSFIAGSKKGTSLFLEEWLNMEASFGDLGDVSLVNVTSAIKMNPKCKVDILYNVYETGKEE
;
A
#
# COMPACT_ATOMS: atom_id res chain seq x y z
N MET A 1 -22.12 -38.98 -26.00
CA MET A 1 -22.32 -38.12 -27.19
C MET A 1 -22.48 -36.66 -26.79
N VAL A 2 -23.43 -36.32 -25.90
CA VAL A 2 -23.75 -34.95 -25.47
C VAL A 2 -22.54 -34.13 -24.96
N TYR A 3 -21.63 -34.73 -24.17
CA TYR A 3 -20.46 -34.01 -23.63
C TYR A 3 -19.53 -33.46 -24.73
N ASN A 4 -19.25 -34.25 -25.78
CA ASN A 4 -18.35 -33.85 -26.85
C ASN A 4 -18.96 -32.74 -27.73
N GLU A 5 -20.28 -32.75 -27.90
CA GLU A 5 -21.02 -31.73 -28.64
C GLU A 5 -21.06 -30.39 -27.88
N VAL A 6 -21.28 -30.44 -26.55
CA VAL A 6 -21.21 -29.27 -25.67
C VAL A 6 -19.80 -28.66 -25.71
N VAL A 7 -18.75 -29.47 -25.58
CA VAL A 7 -17.36 -29.01 -25.66
C VAL A 7 -17.04 -28.41 -27.05
N ALA A 8 -17.54 -29.00 -28.14
CA ALA A 8 -17.34 -28.47 -29.49
C ALA A 8 -18.11 -27.17 -29.75
N PHE A 9 -19.30 -27.01 -29.17
CA PHE A 9 -20.07 -25.78 -29.21
C PHE A 9 -19.38 -24.65 -28.42
N GLU A 10 -18.90 -24.94 -27.21
CA GLU A 10 -18.16 -23.99 -26.39
C GLU A 10 -16.85 -23.54 -27.06
N ARG A 11 -16.13 -24.45 -27.72
CA ARG A 11 -14.94 -24.11 -28.52
C ARG A 11 -15.27 -23.13 -29.64
N ARG A 12 -16.30 -23.41 -30.44
CA ARG A 12 -16.76 -22.52 -31.53
C ARG A 12 -17.19 -21.15 -31.02
N ASN A 13 -17.92 -21.10 -29.90
CA ASN A 13 -18.32 -19.84 -29.26
C ASN A 13 -17.09 -19.03 -28.80
N ARG A 14 -16.07 -19.68 -28.23
CA ARG A 14 -14.81 -19.01 -27.87
C ARG A 14 -14.05 -18.51 -29.08
N ASP A 15 -13.96 -19.29 -30.16
CA ASP A 15 -13.29 -18.88 -31.39
C ASP A 15 -13.96 -17.66 -32.03
N TRP A 16 -15.29 -17.62 -32.04
CA TRP A 16 -16.02 -16.46 -32.50
C TRP A 16 -15.76 -15.23 -31.62
N ARG A 17 -15.81 -15.37 -30.29
CA ARG A 17 -15.48 -14.28 -29.35
C ARG A 17 -14.05 -13.77 -29.53
N ARG A 18 -13.08 -14.64 -29.85
CA ARG A 18 -11.70 -14.23 -30.17
C ARG A 18 -11.64 -13.31 -31.37
N VAL A 19 -12.34 -13.67 -32.46
CA VAL A 19 -12.39 -12.85 -33.68
C VAL A 19 -13.01 -11.49 -33.37
N GLN A 20 -14.09 -11.46 -32.59
CA GLN A 20 -14.72 -10.20 -32.17
C GLN A 20 -13.77 -9.33 -31.36
N TYR A 21 -13.08 -9.90 -30.36
CA TYR A 21 -12.13 -9.13 -29.56
C TYR A 21 -10.93 -8.65 -30.38
N GLU A 22 -10.41 -9.47 -31.30
CA GLU A 22 -9.36 -9.06 -32.24
C GLU A 22 -9.79 -7.87 -33.11
N ASP A 23 -11.03 -7.86 -33.60
CA ASP A 23 -11.57 -6.72 -34.35
C ASP A 23 -11.71 -5.47 -33.46
N GLN A 24 -12.26 -5.63 -32.26
CA GLN A 24 -12.44 -4.52 -31.32
C GLN A 24 -11.11 -3.88 -30.88
N VAL A 25 -10.08 -4.67 -30.58
CA VAL A 25 -8.77 -4.14 -30.20
C VAL A 25 -8.00 -3.55 -31.39
N ARG A 26 -8.28 -3.98 -32.62
CA ARG A 26 -7.75 -3.34 -33.83
C ARG A 26 -8.40 -1.99 -34.06
N ASN A 27 -9.72 -1.89 -33.86
CA ASN A 27 -10.47 -0.66 -34.02
C ASN A 27 -10.16 0.36 -32.92
N ASN A 28 -9.98 -0.07 -31.67
CA ASN A 28 -9.58 0.79 -30.56
C ASN A 28 -8.54 0.11 -29.64
N PRO A 29 -7.24 0.28 -29.93
CA PRO A 29 -6.16 -0.33 -29.15
C PRO A 29 -6.07 0.18 -27.69
N LEU A 30 -6.63 1.36 -27.40
CA LEU A 30 -6.63 1.95 -26.05
C LEU A 30 -7.80 1.47 -25.19
N ASP A 31 -8.71 0.64 -25.73
CA ASP A 31 -9.76 0.04 -24.92
C ASP A 31 -9.24 -1.12 -24.07
N TYR A 32 -8.68 -0.75 -22.91
CA TYR A 32 -8.18 -1.70 -21.93
C TYR A 32 -9.27 -2.61 -21.34
N LYS A 33 -10.57 -2.28 -21.45
CA LYS A 33 -11.64 -3.20 -21.00
C LYS A 33 -11.73 -4.40 -21.92
N THR A 34 -11.69 -4.16 -23.23
CA THR A 34 -11.69 -5.19 -24.26
C THR A 34 -10.45 -6.06 -24.14
N TRP A 35 -9.25 -5.47 -23.98
CA TRP A 35 -8.03 -6.24 -23.70
C TRP A 35 -8.15 -7.13 -22.47
N ARG A 36 -8.72 -6.60 -21.37
CA ARG A 36 -8.93 -7.37 -20.14
C ARG A 36 -9.89 -8.54 -20.36
N ALA A 37 -10.99 -8.33 -21.07
CA ALA A 37 -11.96 -9.38 -21.38
C ALA A 37 -11.34 -10.45 -22.27
N TYR A 38 -10.55 -10.05 -23.27
CA TYR A 38 -9.86 -10.96 -24.17
C TYR A 38 -8.82 -11.82 -23.42
N ILE A 39 -8.03 -11.20 -22.54
CA ILE A 39 -7.07 -11.93 -21.70
C ILE A 39 -7.77 -12.93 -20.79
N THR A 40 -8.87 -12.54 -20.12
CA THR A 40 -9.64 -13.48 -19.27
C THR A 40 -10.14 -14.67 -20.08
N LEU A 41 -10.67 -14.43 -21.29
CA LEU A 41 -11.15 -15.51 -22.17
C LEU A 41 -10.05 -16.52 -22.51
N GLU A 42 -8.82 -16.06 -22.74
CA GLU A 42 -7.68 -16.91 -23.07
C GLU A 42 -7.08 -17.60 -21.84
N GLU A 43 -7.15 -16.97 -20.66
CA GLU A 43 -6.76 -17.55 -19.36
C GLU A 43 -7.71 -18.67 -18.90
N ASP A 44 -9.00 -18.58 -19.21
CA ASP A 44 -10.00 -19.62 -18.94
C ASP A 44 -10.02 -20.72 -20.03
N GLY A 45 -9.26 -20.51 -21.09
CA GLY A 45 -9.18 -21.38 -22.27
C GLY A 45 -7.98 -22.33 -22.27
N ALA A 46 -7.96 -23.24 -23.24
CA ALA A 46 -6.80 -24.10 -23.49
C ALA A 46 -5.52 -23.30 -23.84
N ALA A 47 -5.66 -22.04 -24.23
CA ALA A 47 -4.55 -21.12 -24.45
C ALA A 47 -3.78 -20.76 -23.16
N ALA A 48 -4.37 -20.95 -21.97
CA ALA A 48 -3.68 -20.78 -20.70
C ALA A 48 -2.49 -21.73 -20.51
N ALA A 49 -2.53 -22.89 -21.18
CA ALA A 49 -1.41 -23.82 -21.26
C ALA A 49 -0.34 -23.35 -22.28
N ASN A 50 -0.72 -22.54 -23.27
CA ASN A 50 0.21 -21.99 -24.27
C ASN A 50 0.81 -20.66 -23.79
N LYS A 51 1.91 -20.79 -23.04
CA LYS A 51 2.68 -19.67 -22.48
C LYS A 51 3.13 -18.65 -23.54
N GLN A 52 3.50 -19.11 -24.74
CA GLN A 52 3.97 -18.22 -25.81
C GLN A 52 2.84 -17.34 -26.34
N ARG A 53 1.66 -17.92 -26.56
CA ARG A 53 0.47 -17.18 -27.00
C ARG A 53 0.04 -16.14 -25.97
N MET A 54 0.01 -16.52 -24.68
CA MET A 54 -0.36 -15.59 -23.60
C MET A 54 0.65 -14.44 -23.47
N ARG A 55 1.95 -14.72 -23.54
CA ARG A 55 3.00 -13.69 -23.56
C ARG A 55 2.87 -12.74 -24.74
N GLY A 56 2.56 -13.27 -25.92
CA GLY A 56 2.29 -12.45 -27.11
C GLY A 56 1.06 -11.56 -26.93
N LEU A 57 -0.01 -12.08 -26.34
CA LEU A 57 -1.22 -11.32 -26.06
C LEU A 57 -0.98 -10.19 -25.05
N TYR A 58 -0.34 -10.50 -23.93
CA TYR A 58 0.08 -9.51 -22.94
C TYR A 58 1.01 -8.47 -23.55
N GLY A 59 1.99 -8.90 -24.36
CA GLY A 59 2.93 -8.04 -25.08
C GLY A 59 2.24 -7.03 -26.00
N ARG A 60 1.21 -7.47 -26.75
CA ARG A 60 0.40 -6.57 -27.58
C ARG A 60 -0.40 -5.57 -26.74
N ALA A 61 -1.01 -6.03 -25.64
CA ALA A 61 -1.81 -5.18 -24.77
C ALA A 61 -0.96 -4.06 -24.11
N ILE A 62 0.25 -4.39 -23.64
CA ILE A 62 1.15 -3.42 -22.97
C ILE A 62 1.90 -2.51 -23.96
N ALA A 63 1.96 -2.85 -25.25
CA ALA A 63 2.55 -1.96 -26.25
C ALA A 63 1.73 -0.68 -26.44
N ASN A 64 0.43 -0.73 -26.13
CA ASN A 64 -0.48 0.42 -26.22
C ASN A 64 -0.37 1.29 -24.97
N VAL A 65 0.69 2.10 -24.91
CA VAL A 65 0.95 3.01 -23.78
C VAL A 65 -0.08 4.16 -23.80
N PRO A 66 -0.78 4.44 -22.69
CA PRO A 66 -1.69 5.57 -22.63
C PRO A 66 -0.97 6.91 -22.85
N PRO A 67 -1.65 7.93 -23.41
CA PRO A 67 -1.16 9.32 -23.43
C PRO A 67 -0.87 9.84 -22.01
N THR A 68 -0.13 10.96 -21.91
CA THR A 68 0.35 11.46 -20.62
C THR A 68 -0.79 11.67 -19.61
N PRO A 69 -0.61 11.30 -18.33
CA PRO A 69 -1.68 11.38 -17.35
C PRO A 69 -2.01 12.83 -16.99
N ASP A 70 -2.95 13.44 -17.71
CA ASP A 70 -3.65 14.65 -17.30
C ASP A 70 -4.85 14.29 -16.40
N GLN A 71 -5.53 15.28 -15.81
CA GLN A 71 -6.52 15.03 -14.75
C GLN A 71 -7.66 14.08 -15.19
N ASP A 72 -8.11 14.20 -16.45
CA ASP A 72 -9.22 13.41 -17.01
C ASP A 72 -8.80 12.01 -17.48
N GLU A 73 -7.53 11.80 -17.81
CA GLU A 73 -7.03 10.57 -18.43
C GLU A 73 -6.41 9.59 -17.42
N LYS A 74 -6.42 9.91 -16.12
CA LYS A 74 -5.93 9.02 -15.04
C LYS A 74 -6.59 7.64 -15.06
N HIS A 75 -7.80 7.53 -15.60
CA HIS A 75 -8.52 6.26 -15.69
C HIS A 75 -7.89 5.28 -16.69
N TYR A 76 -7.30 5.76 -17.79
CA TYR A 76 -6.54 4.92 -18.73
C TYR A 76 -5.31 4.33 -18.06
N TRP A 77 -4.55 5.17 -17.34
CA TRP A 77 -3.38 4.71 -16.58
C TRP A 77 -3.72 3.68 -15.51
N ARG A 78 -4.86 3.83 -14.80
CA ARG A 78 -5.30 2.80 -13.84
C ARG A 78 -5.56 1.46 -14.51
N ARG A 79 -6.30 1.45 -15.63
CA ARG A 79 -6.62 0.21 -16.37
C ARG A 79 -5.38 -0.42 -16.99
N TYR A 80 -4.51 0.41 -17.54
CA TYR A 80 -3.24 -0.03 -18.10
C TYR A 80 -2.32 -0.65 -17.04
N VAL A 81 -2.21 -0.04 -15.85
CA VAL A 81 -1.45 -0.64 -14.74
C VAL A 81 -2.10 -1.94 -14.24
N ASP A 82 -3.43 -2.05 -14.26
CA ASP A 82 -4.10 -3.31 -13.93
C ASP A 82 -3.74 -4.45 -14.92
N LEU A 83 -3.52 -4.14 -16.21
CA LEU A 83 -3.02 -5.11 -17.18
C LEU A 83 -1.59 -5.57 -16.83
N TRP A 84 -0.70 -4.64 -16.46
CA TRP A 84 0.65 -4.98 -15.98
C TRP A 84 0.63 -5.84 -14.71
N VAL A 85 -0.26 -5.52 -13.76
CA VAL A 85 -0.44 -6.31 -12.54
C VAL A 85 -0.89 -7.72 -12.87
N ARG A 86 -1.87 -7.87 -13.77
CA ARG A 86 -2.33 -9.19 -14.20
C ARG A 86 -1.22 -9.97 -14.90
N TYR A 87 -0.44 -9.31 -15.75
CA TYR A 87 0.69 -9.95 -16.42
C TYR A 87 1.77 -10.42 -15.43
N GLY A 88 2.08 -9.59 -14.44
CA GLY A 88 3.03 -9.94 -13.38
C GLY A 88 2.58 -11.15 -12.57
N LEU A 89 1.29 -11.23 -12.22
CA LEU A 89 0.70 -12.38 -11.52
C LEU A 89 0.68 -13.64 -12.40
N TYR A 90 0.39 -13.50 -13.70
CA TYR A 90 0.45 -14.61 -14.65
C TYR A 90 1.87 -15.19 -14.77
N GLU A 91 2.88 -14.32 -14.92
CA GLU A 91 4.29 -14.74 -14.97
C GLU A 91 4.77 -15.28 -13.63
N GLU A 92 4.26 -14.79 -12.50
CA GLU A 92 4.58 -15.40 -11.21
C GLU A 92 4.06 -16.84 -11.12
N ALA A 93 2.81 -17.07 -11.56
CA ALA A 93 2.17 -18.39 -11.51
C ALA A 93 2.75 -19.40 -12.53
N ARG A 94 3.20 -18.95 -13.71
CA ARG A 94 3.60 -19.84 -14.83
C ARG A 94 5.00 -19.56 -15.41
N GLY A 95 5.48 -18.33 -15.21
CA GLY A 95 6.72 -17.78 -15.74
C GLY A 95 7.94 -18.04 -14.86
N GLY A 96 7.72 -18.16 -13.55
CA GLY A 96 8.76 -18.18 -12.52
C GLY A 96 9.07 -16.77 -11.99
N GLY A 97 9.80 -16.73 -10.88
CA GLY A 97 10.07 -15.51 -10.14
C GLY A 97 10.82 -14.41 -10.90
N ASP A 98 11.78 -14.81 -11.74
CA ASP A 98 12.60 -13.86 -12.51
C ASP A 98 11.81 -13.17 -13.63
N ALA A 99 10.90 -13.91 -14.28
CA ALA A 99 10.03 -13.36 -15.32
C ALA A 99 9.10 -12.30 -14.72
N ALA A 100 8.45 -12.63 -13.60
CA ALA A 100 7.60 -11.68 -12.87
C ALA A 100 8.38 -10.43 -12.43
N ARG A 101 9.62 -10.59 -11.95
CA ARG A 101 10.48 -9.46 -11.55
C ARG A 101 10.76 -8.52 -12.72
N GLN A 102 11.03 -9.05 -13.92
CA GLN A 102 11.25 -8.23 -15.12
C GLN A 102 9.99 -7.45 -15.51
N VAL A 103 8.82 -8.08 -15.43
CA VAL A 103 7.53 -7.43 -15.71
C VAL A 103 7.29 -6.27 -14.74
N TYR A 104 7.46 -6.49 -13.44
CA TYR A 104 7.29 -5.42 -12.44
C TYR A 104 8.31 -4.29 -12.62
N ARG A 105 9.58 -4.60 -12.92
CA ARG A 105 10.61 -3.58 -13.20
C ARG A 105 10.26 -2.71 -14.40
N ARG A 106 9.82 -3.32 -15.51
CA ARG A 106 9.38 -2.60 -16.71
C ARG A 106 8.18 -1.69 -16.41
N CYS A 107 7.17 -2.22 -15.71
CA CYS A 107 6.02 -1.45 -15.28
C CYS A 107 6.42 -0.23 -14.43
N LEU A 108 7.27 -0.42 -13.43
CA LEU A 108 7.72 0.65 -12.54
C LEU A 108 8.57 1.70 -13.24
N ASN A 109 9.33 1.36 -14.28
CA ASN A 109 10.09 2.35 -15.05
C ASN A 109 9.21 3.19 -15.98
N LEU A 110 8.09 2.62 -16.44
CA LEU A 110 7.21 3.27 -17.40
C LEU A 110 6.18 4.19 -16.74
N ILE A 111 5.80 3.92 -15.48
CA ILE A 111 4.83 4.75 -14.75
C ILE A 111 5.43 6.14 -14.43
N PRO A 112 4.77 7.25 -14.81
CA PRO A 112 5.18 8.60 -14.44
C PRO A 112 4.85 8.91 -12.97
N HIS A 113 5.72 8.48 -12.04
CA HIS A 113 5.47 8.55 -10.58
C HIS A 113 5.20 9.97 -10.04
N HIS A 114 5.66 11.02 -10.73
CA HIS A 114 5.47 12.42 -10.37
C HIS A 114 4.03 12.93 -10.59
N LYS A 115 3.32 12.41 -11.61
CA LYS A 115 1.91 12.76 -11.90
C LYS A 115 0.94 11.69 -11.41
N PHE A 116 1.35 10.43 -11.45
CA PHE A 116 0.51 9.28 -11.15
C PHE A 116 1.32 8.20 -10.43
N SER A 117 0.95 7.91 -9.17
CA SER A 117 1.56 6.84 -8.40
C SER A 117 0.59 5.67 -8.19
N PHE A 118 1.08 4.43 -8.25
CA PHE A 118 0.27 3.23 -8.02
C PHE A 118 0.93 2.33 -6.98
N GLY A 119 0.49 2.45 -5.72
CA GLY A 119 1.10 1.71 -4.61
C GLY A 119 0.96 0.19 -4.70
N LYS A 120 -0.10 -0.30 -5.37
CA LYS A 120 -0.32 -1.74 -5.55
C LYS A 120 0.82 -2.43 -6.31
N VAL A 121 1.42 -1.78 -7.31
CA VAL A 121 2.55 -2.38 -8.07
C VAL A 121 3.78 -2.55 -7.17
N TRP A 122 4.09 -1.52 -6.37
CA TRP A 122 5.21 -1.57 -5.41
C TRP A 122 5.04 -2.68 -4.38
N LEU A 123 3.83 -2.82 -3.84
CA LEU A 123 3.51 -3.90 -2.91
C LEU A 123 3.63 -5.27 -3.55
N LEU A 124 3.09 -5.45 -4.76
CA LEU A 124 3.18 -6.73 -5.47
C LEU A 124 4.63 -7.13 -5.78
N ALA A 125 5.43 -6.18 -6.25
CA ALA A 125 6.86 -6.40 -6.49
C ALA A 125 7.61 -6.77 -5.20
N ALA A 126 7.29 -6.15 -4.07
CA ALA A 126 7.86 -6.51 -2.78
C ALA A 126 7.41 -7.91 -2.33
N THR A 127 6.11 -8.24 -2.43
CA THR A 127 5.58 -9.57 -2.07
C THR A 127 6.19 -10.69 -2.92
N LEU A 128 6.50 -10.43 -4.19
CA LEU A 128 7.20 -11.36 -5.06
C LEU A 128 8.60 -11.68 -4.52
N GLU A 129 9.38 -10.65 -4.15
CA GLU A 129 10.72 -10.84 -3.58
C GLU A 129 10.66 -11.60 -2.24
N LEU A 130 9.63 -11.34 -1.43
CA LEU A 130 9.41 -12.02 -0.16
C LEU A 130 9.12 -13.52 -0.35
N ARG A 131 8.26 -13.89 -1.31
CA ARG A 131 8.02 -15.30 -1.66
C ARG A 131 9.29 -15.99 -2.14
N GLN A 132 10.19 -15.26 -2.77
CA GLN A 132 11.52 -15.74 -3.19
C GLN A 132 12.58 -15.65 -2.10
N ARG A 133 12.21 -15.30 -0.86
CA ARG A 133 13.10 -15.14 0.30
C ARG A 133 14.19 -14.08 0.12
N ASN A 134 14.00 -13.14 -0.80
CA ASN A 134 14.92 -12.02 -1.04
C ASN A 134 14.51 -10.78 -0.23
N LEU A 135 14.85 -10.79 1.06
CA LEU A 135 14.49 -9.72 2.01
C LEU A 135 15.11 -8.37 1.64
N LYS A 136 16.37 -8.36 1.20
CA LYS A 136 17.07 -7.13 0.80
C LYS A 136 16.43 -6.48 -0.42
N GLY A 137 16.03 -7.31 -1.39
CA GLY A 137 15.32 -6.86 -2.60
C GLY A 137 13.97 -6.24 -2.27
N ALA A 138 13.15 -6.92 -1.48
CA ALA A 138 11.84 -6.43 -1.06
C ALA A 138 11.94 -5.05 -0.38
N ARG A 139 12.88 -4.90 0.56
CA ARG A 139 13.10 -3.62 1.26
C ARG A 139 13.56 -2.50 0.33
N SER A 140 14.48 -2.78 -0.59
CA SER A 140 14.93 -1.79 -1.58
C SER A 140 13.77 -1.28 -2.44
N ILE A 141 12.88 -2.18 -2.86
CA ILE A 141 11.69 -1.85 -3.64
C ILE A 141 10.74 -0.96 -2.83
N LEU A 142 10.44 -1.33 -1.58
CA LEU A 142 9.54 -0.54 -0.72
C LEU A 142 10.11 0.85 -0.41
N ARG A 143 11.40 0.95 -0.06
CA ARG A 143 12.07 2.25 0.17
C ARG A 143 12.04 3.14 -1.07
N THR A 144 12.28 2.56 -2.24
CA THR A 144 12.21 3.29 -3.51
C THR A 144 10.77 3.72 -3.82
N GLY A 145 9.80 2.87 -3.53
CA GLY A 145 8.37 3.16 -3.66
C GLY A 145 7.94 4.32 -2.76
N ILE A 146 8.35 4.32 -1.49
CA ILE A 146 8.07 5.41 -0.54
C ILE A 146 8.65 6.74 -1.05
N ARG A 147 9.90 6.74 -1.52
CA ARG A 147 10.55 7.94 -2.07
C ARG A 147 9.88 8.47 -3.34
N LYS A 148 9.48 7.58 -4.26
CA LYS A 148 8.87 7.98 -5.55
C LYS A 148 7.37 8.22 -5.47
N ALA A 149 6.68 7.56 -4.55
CA ALA A 149 5.23 7.46 -4.47
C ALA A 149 4.77 7.47 -3.00
N PRO A 150 4.65 8.65 -2.38
CA PRO A 150 4.27 8.82 -0.98
C PRO A 150 2.80 8.41 -0.69
N LYS A 151 2.51 7.11 -0.63
CA LYS A 151 1.15 6.57 -0.38
C LYS A 151 1.10 5.69 0.87
N PHE A 152 0.16 6.03 1.77
CA PHE A 152 -0.12 5.32 3.02
C PHE A 152 -0.25 3.80 2.88
N LYS A 153 -0.81 3.29 1.77
CA LYS A 153 -0.90 1.83 1.54
C LYS A 153 0.46 1.14 1.33
N ILE A 154 1.42 1.80 0.68
CA ILE A 154 2.79 1.27 0.52
C ILE A 154 3.46 1.18 1.88
N PHE A 155 3.14 2.15 2.72
CA PHE A 155 3.65 2.28 4.06
C PHE A 155 3.12 1.19 5.02
N ASN A 156 1.80 0.92 5.10
CA ASN A 156 1.28 -0.20 5.89
C ASN A 156 1.82 -1.55 5.40
N GLY A 157 1.99 -1.70 4.08
CA GLY A 157 2.62 -2.87 3.50
C GLY A 157 4.16 -2.81 3.51
N ALA A 158 4.78 -1.89 4.24
CA ALA A 158 6.18 -1.93 4.63
C ALA A 158 6.28 -2.22 6.14
N GLU A 159 5.46 -1.54 6.94
CA GLU A 159 5.26 -1.76 8.38
C GLU A 159 4.94 -3.23 8.72
N ALA A 160 3.91 -3.82 8.09
CA ALA A 160 3.51 -5.20 8.36
C ALA A 160 4.67 -6.21 8.17
N TRP A 161 5.64 -5.87 7.31
CA TRP A 161 6.77 -6.74 6.99
C TRP A 161 8.04 -6.43 7.77
N GLU A 162 8.25 -5.16 8.14
CA GLU A 162 9.27 -4.81 9.13
C GLU A 162 8.96 -5.49 10.47
N CYS A 163 7.68 -5.68 10.82
CA CYS A 163 7.24 -6.46 11.98
C CYS A 163 7.27 -8.00 11.77
N GLU A 164 6.98 -8.54 10.58
CA GLU A 164 6.98 -9.99 10.35
C GLU A 164 8.40 -10.57 10.17
N SER A 165 9.38 -9.77 9.74
CA SER A 165 10.78 -10.21 9.59
C SER A 165 11.58 -10.26 10.90
N VAL A 166 10.92 -10.12 12.05
CA VAL A 166 11.54 -9.88 13.36
C VAL A 166 12.09 -11.16 13.98
N SER A 167 13.42 -11.25 13.97
CA SER A 167 14.25 -11.96 14.97
C SER A 167 15.62 -11.27 15.12
N GLY A 168 15.72 -9.96 14.93
CA GLY A 168 17.01 -9.25 14.98
C GLY A 168 16.91 -7.79 15.46
N THR A 169 17.67 -7.47 16.50
CA THR A 169 17.68 -6.19 17.25
C THR A 169 18.12 -4.95 16.47
N GLY A 170 18.69 -5.10 15.26
CA GLY A 170 19.27 -3.99 14.48
C GLY A 170 18.35 -3.31 13.46
N GLU A 171 17.08 -3.72 13.34
CA GLU A 171 16.17 -3.21 12.31
C GLU A 171 15.13 -2.21 12.84
N PHE A 172 14.90 -2.14 14.16
CA PHE A 172 13.95 -1.20 14.78
C PHE A 172 14.33 0.27 14.63
N ASP A 173 15.60 0.63 14.85
CA ASP A 173 16.05 2.02 14.67
C ASP A 173 15.93 2.48 13.23
N ARG A 174 16.03 1.55 12.27
CA ARG A 174 15.85 1.85 10.85
C ARG A 174 14.38 2.09 10.53
N THR A 175 13.48 1.32 11.14
CA THR A 175 12.04 1.53 11.04
C THR A 175 11.64 2.88 11.65
N ARG A 176 12.15 3.23 12.84
CA ARG A 176 11.97 4.57 13.43
C ARG A 176 12.40 5.68 12.49
N GLN A 177 13.62 5.59 11.95
CA GLN A 177 14.11 6.56 10.97
C GLN A 177 13.29 6.61 9.68
N LEU A 178 12.61 5.52 9.31
CA LEU A 178 11.68 5.50 8.20
C LEU A 178 10.40 6.24 8.55
N TYR A 179 9.81 5.97 9.72
CA TYR A 179 8.65 6.68 10.25
C TYR A 179 8.87 8.18 10.35
N GLU A 180 9.97 8.61 10.99
CA GLU A 180 10.32 10.04 11.10
C GLU A 180 10.43 10.70 9.73
N ARG A 181 11.15 10.06 8.79
CA ARG A 181 11.23 10.56 7.42
C ARG A 181 9.87 10.65 6.76
N ILE A 182 8.93 9.75 7.05
CA ILE A 182 7.58 9.79 6.48
C ILE A 182 6.75 10.91 7.10
N LEU A 183 6.87 11.13 8.41
CA LEU A 183 6.20 12.20 9.11
C LEU A 183 6.62 13.58 8.59
N ASP A 184 7.88 13.74 8.17
CA ASP A 184 8.38 14.99 7.56
C ASP A 184 7.56 15.45 6.34
N TRP A 185 7.09 14.52 5.51
CA TRP A 185 6.31 14.86 4.30
C TRP A 185 4.83 14.46 4.35
N SER A 186 4.43 13.53 5.22
CA SER A 186 3.05 13.05 5.33
C SER A 186 2.43 13.45 6.66
N LYS A 187 1.63 14.52 6.63
CA LYS A 187 0.87 15.06 7.77
C LYS A 187 -0.41 14.28 8.11
N ARG A 188 -0.46 12.98 7.77
CA ARG A 188 -1.69 12.17 7.88
C ARG A 188 -1.79 11.51 9.26
N PRO A 189 -2.93 11.62 9.95
CA PRO A 189 -3.13 11.00 11.26
C PRO A 189 -2.85 9.49 11.29
N ARG A 190 -3.19 8.79 10.21
CA ARG A 190 -2.98 7.34 10.15
C ARG A 190 -1.51 6.91 10.22
N VAL A 191 -0.56 7.76 9.83
CA VAL A 191 0.89 7.44 9.93
C VAL A 191 1.34 7.48 11.40
N TRP A 192 0.89 8.49 12.16
CA TRP A 192 1.16 8.59 13.59
C TRP A 192 0.60 7.40 14.38
N ILE A 193 -0.65 7.01 14.10
CA ILE A 193 -1.31 5.87 14.76
C ILE A 193 -0.55 4.58 14.47
N SER A 194 -0.16 4.37 13.21
CA SER A 194 0.66 3.22 12.84
C SER A 194 2.03 3.25 13.51
N TYR A 195 2.69 4.41 13.61
CA TYR A 195 3.98 4.51 14.29
C TYR A 195 3.89 4.14 15.77
N ALA A 196 2.86 4.64 16.45
CA ALA A 196 2.64 4.31 17.84
C ALA A 196 2.29 2.83 18.04
N ARG A 197 1.48 2.23 17.14
CA ARG A 197 1.20 0.78 17.17
C ARG A 197 2.44 -0.07 16.93
N PHE A 198 3.34 0.35 16.04
CA PHE A 198 4.62 -0.30 15.80
C PHE A 198 5.50 -0.30 17.07
N GLU A 199 5.65 0.85 17.75
CA GLU A 199 6.43 0.93 19.01
C GLU A 199 5.78 0.12 20.14
N ALA A 200 4.47 -0.12 20.07
CA ALA A 200 3.72 -0.89 21.05
C ALA A 200 3.72 -2.41 20.76
N GLN A 201 4.19 -2.87 19.59
CA GLN A 201 4.21 -4.29 19.25
C GLN A 201 5.31 -5.05 20.03
N GLU A 202 5.07 -6.35 20.31
CA GLU A 202 5.80 -7.17 21.29
C GLU A 202 7.32 -6.86 21.38
N ASN A 203 7.76 -6.54 22.60
CA ASN A 203 9.13 -6.24 23.03
C ASN A 203 9.67 -4.80 22.81
N HIS A 204 8.82 -3.80 22.58
CA HIS A 204 9.24 -2.38 22.52
C HIS A 204 8.49 -1.43 23.46
N SER A 205 9.19 -0.35 23.80
CA SER A 205 8.89 0.52 24.94
C SER A 205 7.53 1.22 24.77
N ILE A 206 6.58 0.88 25.62
CA ILE A 206 5.30 1.59 25.78
C ILE A 206 5.55 3.10 25.96
N GLN A 207 6.68 3.49 26.57
CA GLN A 207 7.05 4.90 26.72
C GLN A 207 7.31 5.59 25.36
N HIS A 208 7.91 4.89 24.40
CA HIS A 208 8.08 5.43 23.04
C HIS A 208 6.74 5.56 22.32
N ALA A 209 5.85 4.58 22.44
CA ALA A 209 4.50 4.67 21.88
C ALA A 209 3.74 5.89 22.45
N ARG A 210 3.82 6.12 23.78
CA ARG A 210 3.28 7.32 24.44
C ARG A 210 3.91 8.60 23.91
N MET A 211 5.24 8.66 23.77
CA MET A 211 5.94 9.83 23.23
C MET A 211 5.48 10.17 21.81
N VAL A 212 5.26 9.16 20.96
CA VAL A 212 4.73 9.35 19.61
C VAL A 212 3.30 9.90 19.65
N PHE A 213 2.43 9.39 20.52
CA PHE A 213 1.08 9.92 20.68
C PHE A 213 1.07 11.36 21.21
N SER A 214 1.91 11.69 22.21
CA SER A 214 2.06 13.07 22.70
C SER A 214 2.46 14.04 21.59
N ARG A 215 3.47 13.67 20.79
CA ARG A 215 3.90 14.45 19.61
C ARG A 215 2.78 14.58 18.58
N ALA A 216 2.00 13.52 18.35
CA ALA A 216 0.88 13.55 17.41
C ALA A 216 -0.23 14.51 17.87
N VAL A 217 -0.55 14.53 19.17
CA VAL A 217 -1.53 15.44 19.77
C VAL A 217 -1.06 16.89 19.67
N GLU A 218 0.18 17.17 20.06
CA GLU A 218 0.79 18.50 19.95
C GLU A 218 0.76 19.00 18.49
N TYR A 219 1.17 18.14 17.56
CA TYR A 219 1.14 18.45 16.14
C TYR A 219 -0.29 18.74 15.63
N SER A 220 -1.28 17.93 16.05
CA SER A 220 -2.69 18.11 15.67
C SER A 220 -3.26 19.45 16.16
N PHE A 221 -2.78 19.89 17.32
CA PHE A 221 -3.20 21.10 17.98
C PHE A 221 -2.62 22.35 17.31
N ILE A 222 -1.33 22.30 16.95
CA ILE A 222 -0.68 23.32 16.11
C ILE A 222 -1.37 23.41 14.75
N ALA A 223 -1.73 22.27 14.16
CA ALA A 223 -2.45 22.21 12.88
C ALA A 223 -3.93 22.61 12.97
N GLY A 224 -4.48 22.85 14.18
CA GLY A 224 -5.88 23.23 14.39
C GLY A 224 -6.91 22.15 14.03
N SER A 225 -6.50 20.89 13.88
CA SER A 225 -7.37 19.81 13.38
C SER A 225 -8.03 19.04 14.51
N LYS A 226 -9.19 19.52 14.96
CA LYS A 226 -9.98 18.90 16.06
C LYS A 226 -10.29 17.41 15.81
N LYS A 227 -10.56 17.03 14.55
CA LYS A 227 -10.84 15.63 14.15
C LYS A 227 -9.59 14.73 14.22
N GLY A 228 -8.41 15.30 13.99
CA GLY A 228 -7.15 14.56 14.14
C GLY A 228 -6.85 14.29 15.60
N THR A 229 -7.04 15.30 16.45
CA THR A 229 -6.84 15.21 17.90
C THR A 229 -7.75 14.15 18.53
N SER A 230 -9.05 14.15 18.22
CA SER A 230 -9.98 13.14 18.76
C SER A 230 -9.57 11.71 18.37
N LEU A 231 -9.16 11.52 17.11
CA LEU A 231 -8.73 10.21 16.62
C LEU A 231 -7.46 9.71 17.34
N PHE A 232 -6.50 10.60 17.61
CA PHE A 232 -5.29 10.23 18.34
C PHE A 232 -5.57 9.82 19.78
N LEU A 233 -6.49 10.53 20.44
CA LEU A 233 -6.88 10.24 21.82
C LEU A 233 -7.65 8.92 21.94
N GLU A 234 -8.59 8.65 21.02
CA GLU A 234 -9.31 7.39 20.97
C GLU A 234 -8.36 6.20 20.75
N GLU A 235 -7.42 6.32 19.82
CA GLU A 235 -6.44 5.27 19.53
C GLU A 235 -5.42 5.09 20.67
N TRP A 236 -5.03 6.17 21.36
CA TRP A 236 -4.17 6.09 22.54
C TRP A 236 -4.89 5.36 23.68
N LEU A 237 -6.15 5.68 23.97
CA LEU A 237 -6.95 4.97 24.97
C LEU A 237 -7.10 3.48 24.65
N ASN A 238 -7.41 3.14 23.40
CA ASN A 238 -7.50 1.74 22.96
C ASN A 238 -6.18 0.99 23.11
N MET A 239 -5.06 1.68 22.86
CA MET A 239 -3.72 1.13 23.01
C MET A 239 -3.41 0.85 24.48
N GLU A 240 -3.56 1.81 25.39
CA GLU A 240 -3.32 1.61 26.83
C GLU A 240 -4.22 0.50 27.43
N ALA A 241 -5.48 0.41 26.97
CA ALA A 241 -6.40 -0.63 27.41
C ALA A 241 -5.96 -2.05 26.99
N SER A 242 -5.15 -2.19 25.94
CA SER A 242 -4.72 -3.49 25.40
C SER A 242 -3.49 -4.09 26.08
N PHE A 243 -2.69 -3.30 26.81
CA PHE A 243 -1.41 -3.75 27.40
C PHE A 243 -1.50 -4.30 28.83
N GLY A 244 -2.69 -4.39 29.43
CA GLY A 244 -2.94 -5.12 30.68
C GLY A 244 -2.40 -4.47 31.97
N ASP A 245 -1.28 -3.75 31.91
CA ASP A 245 -0.87 -2.80 32.94
C ASP A 245 -1.50 -1.45 32.60
N LEU A 246 -2.41 -0.99 33.45
CA LEU A 246 -2.94 0.37 33.44
C LEU A 246 -1.77 1.34 33.65
N GLY A 247 -1.05 1.64 32.57
CA GLY A 247 -0.34 2.88 32.43
C GLY A 247 -1.24 4.00 32.87
N ASP A 248 -0.71 4.87 33.73
CA ASP A 248 -1.43 5.92 34.41
C ASP A 248 -2.52 6.59 33.53
N VAL A 249 -3.75 6.08 33.65
CA VAL A 249 -4.90 6.51 32.83
C VAL A 249 -5.23 7.97 33.13
N SER A 250 -4.67 8.54 34.20
CA SER A 250 -4.76 9.97 34.50
C SER A 250 -4.09 10.86 33.44
N LEU A 251 -3.05 10.38 32.73
CA LEU A 251 -2.43 11.10 31.60
C LEU A 251 -3.34 11.16 30.36
N VAL A 252 -4.21 10.15 30.19
CA VAL A 252 -5.11 10.00 29.03
C VAL A 252 -6.56 10.35 29.39
N ASN A 253 -6.84 10.76 30.64
CA ASN A 253 -8.12 11.34 31.06
C ASN A 253 -8.28 12.76 30.47
N VAL A 254 -8.39 12.75 29.15
CA VAL A 254 -8.73 13.84 28.24
C VAL A 254 -10.24 14.03 28.17
N THR A 255 -10.99 13.38 29.06
CA THR A 255 -12.40 13.62 29.35
C THR A 255 -12.70 15.11 29.57
N SER A 256 -11.71 15.91 29.96
CA SER A 256 -11.80 17.37 30.14
C SER A 256 -11.52 18.23 28.87
N ALA A 257 -10.79 17.73 27.87
CA ALA A 257 -10.37 18.59 26.73
C ALA A 257 -11.44 18.74 25.64
N ILE A 258 -12.52 17.96 25.71
CA ILE A 258 -13.59 17.94 24.70
C ILE A 258 -14.68 19.01 25.00
N LYS A 259 -14.69 19.61 26.20
CA LYS A 259 -15.60 20.73 26.52
C LYS A 259 -14.88 21.80 27.36
N MET A 260 -14.28 22.80 26.69
CA MET A 260 -14.38 24.24 26.99
C MET A 260 -13.09 25.05 26.75
N ASN A 261 -13.29 26.13 25.98
CA ASN A 261 -12.65 27.45 25.90
C ASN A 261 -11.11 27.63 25.71
N PRO A 262 -10.65 28.54 24.81
CA PRO A 262 -9.25 28.75 24.45
C PRO A 262 -8.31 29.34 25.52
N LYS A 263 -8.75 29.55 26.76
CA LYS A 263 -7.95 30.16 27.84
C LYS A 263 -7.14 29.16 28.67
N CYS A 264 -7.43 27.86 28.63
CA CYS A 264 -6.71 26.82 29.39
C CYS A 264 -5.36 26.39 28.74
N LYS A 265 -4.89 27.14 27.75
CA LYS A 265 -3.74 26.80 26.89
C LYS A 265 -2.37 27.01 27.55
N VAL A 266 -2.30 27.66 28.72
CA VAL A 266 -1.04 28.14 29.31
C VAL A 266 -0.73 27.47 30.65
N ASP A 267 -1.73 27.09 31.44
CA ASP A 267 -1.51 26.58 32.81
C ASP A 267 -1.07 25.10 32.87
N ILE A 268 -1.46 24.28 31.89
CA ILE A 268 -1.09 22.84 31.86
C ILE A 268 0.39 22.65 31.50
N LEU A 269 0.96 23.58 30.73
CA LEU A 269 2.38 23.55 30.36
C LEU A 269 3.28 24.16 31.45
N TYR A 270 2.75 24.98 32.36
CA TYR A 270 3.54 25.63 33.41
C TYR A 270 3.61 24.81 34.71
N ASN A 271 2.53 24.11 35.10
CA ASN A 271 2.47 23.41 36.40
C ASN A 271 3.22 22.07 36.46
N VAL A 272 3.55 21.46 35.30
CA VAL A 272 4.37 20.24 35.26
C VAL A 272 5.87 20.57 35.41
N TYR A 273 6.27 21.82 35.15
CA TYR A 273 7.67 22.24 35.24
C TYR A 273 8.08 22.73 36.65
N GLU A 274 7.12 23.24 37.45
CA GLU A 274 7.42 23.73 38.81
C GLU A 274 7.23 22.69 39.92
N THR A 275 6.36 21.70 39.75
CA THR A 275 6.12 20.68 40.79
C THR A 275 7.18 19.57 40.86
N GLY A 276 8.18 19.60 39.97
CA GLY A 276 9.35 18.70 40.01
C GLY A 276 10.59 19.28 40.70
N LYS A 277 10.49 20.45 41.35
CA LYS A 277 11.61 21.08 42.08
C LYS A 277 11.39 21.29 43.57
N GLU A 278 10.19 21.03 44.08
CA GLU A 278 9.92 21.06 45.52
C GLU A 278 9.17 19.77 45.88
N GLU A 279 9.93 18.85 46.52
CA GLU A 279 9.59 17.56 47.15
C GLU A 279 10.18 16.30 46.50
#